data_AF-A0A2N5Z8T1-F1
#
_entry.id   AF-A0A2N5Z8T1-F1
#
_cell.length_a   1.000
_cell.length_b   1.000
_cell.length_c   1.000
_cell.angle_alpha   90.00
_cell.angle_beta   90.00
_cell.angle_gamma   90.00
#
_symmetry.space_group_name_H-M   'P 1'
#
loop_
_entity.id
_entity.type
_entity.pdbx_description
1 polymer ?
#
loop_
_entity_poly.entity_id
_entity_poly.type
_entity_poly.pdbx_seq_one_letter_code
_entity_poly.pdbx_strand_id
1 'polypeptide(L)'
;MKRRRYIFLFLISFILYANTLFHDYALDDALVIIENEYTISGFEGIDDLFSEEFFSGFFDQKDKKLVAGGRYRPLSMVSFAIEWQLVMGSPFDGIDKTKLQSKMNQNANPKFILPYQRLLKDLSKTIHIENRRDRLNLQKSILERAKIFSANDENKILSNLEEMHSKRKLLLFISHLINVLLYSLTVVILFQLLEILLSKFKSDKWYLSIPFIASLFFLAHPIHSEVVANIKGRDEIMSLLGALITALIIVKYIKSSKFYLLIISFFAFLFALFSKEVAITFLVIVTLSIYFFVAVDKKTKYIIISML
;
A
#
# COMPACT_ATOMS: atom_id res chain seq x y z
N MET A 1 -9.12 -21.83 -23.90
CA MET A 1 -7.68 -21.43 -23.94
C MET A 1 -7.41 -20.02 -23.40
N LYS A 2 -8.14 -18.98 -23.82
CA LYS A 2 -7.86 -17.57 -23.42
C LYS A 2 -7.80 -17.28 -21.91
N ARG A 3 -8.64 -17.93 -21.07
CA ARG A 3 -8.59 -17.75 -19.61
C ARG A 3 -7.41 -18.49 -18.94
N ARG A 4 -7.01 -19.65 -19.49
CA ARG A 4 -5.98 -20.52 -18.90
C ARG A 4 -4.61 -19.84 -18.84
N ARG A 5 -4.25 -19.05 -19.85
CA ARG A 5 -2.97 -18.29 -19.88
C ARG A 5 -2.87 -17.21 -18.80
N TYR A 6 -3.96 -16.52 -18.45
CA TYR A 6 -3.94 -15.52 -17.38
C TYR A 6 -3.82 -16.20 -16.02
N ILE A 7 -4.56 -17.30 -15.82
CA ILE A 7 -4.47 -18.10 -14.59
C ILE A 7 -3.06 -18.65 -14.44
N PHE A 8 -2.47 -19.18 -15.52
CA PHE A 8 -1.09 -19.67 -15.51
C PHE A 8 -0.12 -18.56 -15.09
N LEU A 9 -0.21 -17.38 -15.70
CA LEU A 9 0.68 -16.26 -15.40
C LEU A 9 0.50 -15.74 -13.96
N PHE A 10 -0.73 -15.74 -13.45
CA PHE A 10 -1.01 -15.42 -12.05
C PHE A 10 -0.36 -16.42 -11.10
N LEU A 11 -0.55 -17.72 -11.35
CA LEU A 11 -0.03 -18.79 -10.49
C LEU A 11 1.49 -18.85 -10.50
N ILE A 12 2.13 -18.72 -11.67
CA ILE A 12 3.60 -18.71 -11.74
C ILE A 12 4.19 -17.48 -11.05
N SER A 13 3.51 -16.32 -11.16
CA SER A 13 3.89 -15.11 -10.42
C SER A 13 3.79 -15.33 -8.91
N PHE A 14 2.67 -15.88 -8.45
CA PHE A 14 2.47 -16.19 -7.04
C PHE A 14 3.54 -17.16 -6.53
N ILE A 15 3.79 -18.26 -7.23
CA ILE A 15 4.77 -19.29 -6.84
C ILE A 15 6.19 -18.69 -6.78
N LEU A 16 6.55 -17.84 -7.74
CA LEU A 16 7.89 -17.25 -7.81
C LEU A 16 8.20 -16.37 -6.59
N TYR A 17 7.19 -15.68 -6.05
CA TYR A 17 7.34 -14.80 -4.89
C TYR A 17 6.74 -15.38 -3.59
N ALA A 18 6.26 -16.63 -3.60
CA ALA A 18 5.69 -17.26 -2.41
C ALA A 18 6.73 -17.43 -1.27
N ASN A 19 8.01 -17.41 -1.61
CA ASN A 19 9.10 -17.43 -0.63
C ASN A 19 9.12 -16.17 0.27
N THR A 20 8.54 -15.05 -0.18
CA THR A 20 8.52 -13.79 0.61
C THR A 20 7.44 -13.77 1.68
N LEU A 21 6.50 -14.73 1.68
CA LEU A 21 5.35 -14.75 2.61
C LEU A 21 5.73 -14.84 4.09
N PHE A 22 6.95 -15.31 4.39
CA PHE A 22 7.45 -15.50 5.75
C PHE A 22 8.65 -14.61 6.07
N HIS A 23 8.89 -13.57 5.29
CA HIS A 23 9.90 -12.58 5.61
C HIS A 23 9.49 -11.75 6.84
N ASP A 24 10.49 -11.22 7.54
CA ASP A 24 10.31 -10.18 8.54
C ASP A 24 10.33 -8.78 7.88
N TYR A 25 10.04 -7.75 8.67
CA TYR A 25 10.06 -6.36 8.22
C TYR A 25 11.43 -5.96 7.65
N ALA A 26 11.41 -5.32 6.48
CA ALA A 26 12.53 -4.56 5.96
C ALA A 26 12.67 -3.23 6.72
N LEU A 27 13.82 -2.55 6.55
CA LEU A 27 14.10 -1.27 7.22
C LEU A 27 13.00 -0.23 6.95
N ASP A 28 12.54 -0.11 5.70
CA ASP A 28 11.52 0.85 5.32
C ASP A 28 10.12 0.50 5.84
N ASP A 29 9.85 -0.78 6.13
CA ASP A 29 8.56 -1.22 6.66
C ASP A 29 8.32 -0.68 8.06
N ALA A 30 9.38 -0.64 8.87
CA ALA A 30 9.31 -0.11 10.23
C ALA A 30 8.83 1.35 10.21
N LEU A 31 9.34 2.17 9.27
CA LEU A 31 9.00 3.60 9.16
C LEU A 31 7.52 3.86 8.85
N VAL A 32 6.88 2.97 8.10
CA VAL A 32 5.52 3.19 7.57
C VAL A 32 4.45 2.41 8.32
N ILE A 33 4.84 1.35 9.05
CA ILE A 33 3.94 0.48 9.80
C ILE A 33 4.16 0.64 11.30
N ILE A 34 5.35 0.28 11.79
CA ILE A 34 5.62 0.09 13.23
C ILE A 34 5.93 1.39 13.95
N GLU A 35 6.46 2.36 13.22
CA GLU A 35 6.92 3.65 13.74
C GLU A 35 6.08 4.82 13.23
N ASN A 36 4.93 4.54 12.62
CA ASN A 36 4.02 5.56 12.11
C ASN A 36 2.75 5.61 12.97
N GLU A 37 2.52 6.71 13.72
CA GLU A 37 1.38 6.71 14.65
C GLU A 37 0.04 6.71 13.94
N TYR A 38 -0.05 7.26 12.73
CA TYR A 38 -1.30 7.25 11.96
C TYR A 38 -1.64 5.84 11.48
N THR A 39 -0.65 5.07 11.02
CA THR A 39 -0.86 3.66 10.66
C THR A 39 -1.28 2.82 11.87
N ILE A 40 -0.60 2.99 13.01
CA ILE A 40 -0.87 2.24 14.25
C ILE A 40 -2.23 2.63 14.86
N SER A 41 -2.72 3.84 14.59
CA SER A 41 -4.06 4.30 14.98
C SER A 41 -5.19 3.59 14.22
N GLY A 42 -4.88 2.77 13.22
CA GLY A 42 -5.86 1.97 12.52
C GLY A 42 -6.89 2.84 11.78
N PHE A 43 -8.18 2.58 11.99
CA PHE A 43 -9.23 3.39 11.35
C PHE A 43 -9.25 4.85 11.83
N GLU A 44 -8.84 5.12 13.08
CA GLU A 44 -8.81 6.49 13.63
C GLU A 44 -7.73 7.36 12.95
N GLY A 45 -6.71 6.74 12.36
CA GLY A 45 -5.62 7.46 11.68
C GLY A 45 -5.86 7.75 10.20
N ILE A 46 -6.97 7.29 9.60
CA ILE A 46 -7.20 7.43 8.15
C ILE A 46 -7.28 8.90 7.72
N ASP A 47 -7.97 9.73 8.50
CA ASP A 47 -8.11 11.16 8.19
C ASP A 47 -6.75 11.88 8.24
N ASP A 48 -5.90 11.53 9.22
CA ASP A 48 -4.51 12.02 9.30
C ASP A 48 -3.70 11.56 8.08
N LEU A 49 -3.81 10.28 7.67
CA LEU A 49 -3.09 9.73 6.51
C LEU A 49 -3.44 10.39 5.18
N PHE A 50 -4.67 10.90 5.02
CA PHE A 50 -5.07 11.65 3.83
C PHE A 50 -4.68 13.13 3.88
N SER A 51 -4.45 13.67 5.08
CA SER A 51 -4.19 15.11 5.29
C SER A 51 -2.71 15.44 5.42
N GLU A 52 -1.89 14.47 5.84
CA GLU A 52 -0.48 14.67 6.19
C GLU A 52 0.49 14.11 5.12
N GLU A 53 1.74 14.57 5.14
CA GLU A 53 2.81 13.99 4.33
C GLU A 53 3.21 12.58 4.83
N PHE A 54 3.74 11.74 3.94
CA PHE A 54 4.04 10.32 4.17
C PHE A 54 4.87 10.01 5.43
N PHE A 55 5.76 10.92 5.84
CA PHE A 55 6.63 10.74 7.01
C PHE A 55 6.21 11.52 8.25
N SER A 56 5.12 12.29 8.21
CA SER A 56 4.69 13.11 9.36
C SER A 56 4.47 12.25 10.62
N GLY A 57 3.83 11.08 10.48
CA GLY A 57 3.59 10.12 11.56
C GLY A 57 4.85 9.42 12.11
N PHE A 58 6.00 9.57 11.44
CA PHE A 58 7.28 9.03 11.91
C PHE A 58 8.06 10.04 12.75
N PHE A 59 8.09 11.30 12.32
CA PHE A 59 8.96 12.35 12.86
C PHE A 59 8.37 13.17 14.01
N ASP A 60 7.24 12.76 14.59
CA ASP A 60 6.61 13.42 15.74
C ASP A 60 6.22 14.91 15.47
N GLN A 61 6.09 15.32 14.20
CA GLN A 61 5.79 16.70 13.77
C GLN A 61 4.83 16.73 12.57
N LYS A 62 3.78 17.57 12.66
CA LYS A 62 2.88 17.86 11.54
C LYS A 62 3.38 19.05 10.71
N ASP A 63 2.93 19.16 9.46
CA ASP A 63 3.15 20.33 8.58
C ASP A 63 4.60 20.75 8.29
N LYS A 64 5.57 19.86 8.44
CA LYS A 64 6.93 20.13 7.98
C LYS A 64 7.28 19.23 6.81
N LYS A 65 7.81 19.86 5.75
CA LYS A 65 8.62 19.21 4.72
C LYS A 65 9.92 18.70 5.35
N LEU A 66 9.82 17.71 6.23
CA LEU A 66 10.91 17.13 7.03
C LEU A 66 11.96 16.47 6.14
N VAL A 67 11.56 16.12 4.93
CA VAL A 67 12.40 15.66 3.83
C VAL A 67 12.03 16.43 2.57
N ALA A 68 13.05 16.76 1.76
CA ALA A 68 12.82 17.42 0.48
C ALA A 68 11.87 16.59 -0.40
N GLY A 69 10.82 17.24 -0.92
CA GLY A 69 9.91 16.66 -1.90
C GLY A 69 8.56 16.14 -1.39
N GLY A 70 8.19 16.36 -0.12
CA GLY A 70 6.82 16.18 0.42
C GLY A 70 6.01 15.05 -0.23
N ARG A 71 6.28 13.81 0.18
CA ARG A 71 5.73 12.61 -0.48
C ARG A 71 4.29 12.38 -0.03
N TYR A 72 3.36 12.29 -0.97
CA TYR A 72 1.94 12.01 -0.70
C TYR A 72 1.56 10.62 -1.22
N ARG A 73 1.29 9.68 -0.30
CA ARG A 73 1.02 8.26 -0.61
C ARG A 73 -0.05 7.65 0.31
N PRO A 74 -1.22 8.28 0.44
CA PRO A 74 -2.21 7.89 1.44
C PRO A 74 -2.70 6.45 1.27
N LEU A 75 -2.79 5.94 0.04
CA LEU A 75 -3.52 4.70 -0.20
C LEU A 75 -2.80 3.45 0.31
N SER A 76 -1.48 3.39 0.16
CA SER A 76 -0.67 2.30 0.72
C SER A 76 -0.67 2.35 2.25
N MET A 77 -0.51 3.56 2.82
CA MET A 77 -0.56 3.76 4.27
C MET A 77 -1.91 3.35 4.87
N VAL A 78 -3.01 3.76 4.24
CA VAL A 78 -4.38 3.38 4.65
C VAL A 78 -4.55 1.87 4.58
N SER A 79 -4.00 1.20 3.57
CA SER A 79 -4.06 -0.27 3.51
C SER A 79 -3.34 -0.93 4.69
N PHE A 80 -2.19 -0.39 5.12
CA PHE A 80 -1.49 -0.87 6.32
C PHE A 80 -2.28 -0.58 7.60
N ALA A 81 -2.91 0.59 7.70
CA ALA A 81 -3.71 0.97 8.87
C ALA A 81 -4.94 0.05 9.02
N ILE A 82 -5.60 -0.29 7.90
CA ILE A 82 -6.71 -1.24 7.86
C ILE A 82 -6.24 -2.63 8.32
N GLU A 83 -5.12 -3.14 7.81
CA GLU A 83 -4.55 -4.42 8.24
C GLU A 83 -4.20 -4.42 9.72
N TRP A 84 -3.55 -3.35 10.19
CA TRP A 84 -3.22 -3.18 11.60
C TRP A 84 -4.48 -3.26 12.46
N GLN A 85 -5.52 -2.50 12.13
CA GLN A 85 -6.76 -2.48 12.88
C GLN A 85 -7.48 -3.84 12.90
N LEU A 86 -7.50 -4.55 11.77
CA LEU A 86 -8.20 -5.83 11.64
C LEU A 86 -7.46 -6.99 12.31
N VAL A 87 -6.12 -6.95 12.31
CA VAL A 87 -5.30 -8.04 12.85
C VAL A 87 -4.87 -7.76 14.28
N MET A 88 -4.30 -6.58 14.54
CA MET A 88 -3.69 -6.21 15.82
C MET A 88 -4.71 -5.62 16.78
N GLY A 89 -5.58 -4.74 16.30
CA GLY A 89 -6.44 -3.93 17.16
C GLY A 89 -5.67 -2.79 17.85
N SER A 90 -6.03 -2.47 19.09
CA SER A 90 -5.40 -1.41 19.88
C SER A 90 -5.07 -1.89 21.30
N PRO A 91 -3.95 -1.42 21.90
CA PRO A 91 -3.69 -1.66 23.32
C PRO A 91 -4.80 -1.13 24.23
N PHE A 92 -5.58 -0.15 23.76
CA PHE A 92 -6.67 0.47 24.51
C PHE A 92 -8.03 -0.18 24.27
N ASP A 93 -8.11 -1.34 23.60
CA ASP A 93 -9.38 -1.98 23.34
C ASP A 93 -10.10 -2.36 24.64
N GLY A 94 -11.37 -1.96 24.72
CA GLY A 94 -12.21 -2.08 25.90
C GLY A 94 -11.88 -1.10 27.04
N ILE A 95 -11.10 -0.06 26.78
CA ILE A 95 -10.99 1.16 27.61
C ILE A 95 -11.80 2.27 26.94
N ASP A 96 -12.34 3.20 27.72
CA ASP A 96 -13.02 4.39 27.18
C ASP A 96 -12.03 5.31 26.45
N LYS A 97 -11.89 5.08 25.14
CA LYS A 97 -10.99 5.83 24.25
C LYS A 97 -11.34 7.31 24.19
N THR A 98 -12.63 7.67 24.18
CA THR A 98 -13.08 9.06 24.11
C THR A 98 -12.63 9.85 25.33
N LYS A 99 -12.81 9.27 26.52
CA LYS A 99 -12.34 9.87 27.78
C LYS A 99 -10.82 9.96 27.83
N LEU A 100 -10.12 8.91 27.37
CA LEU A 100 -8.67 8.88 27.32
C LEU A 100 -8.09 9.96 26.39
N GLN A 101 -8.61 10.05 25.16
CA GLN A 101 -8.22 11.07 24.18
C GLN A 101 -8.51 12.47 24.71
N SER A 102 -9.70 12.71 25.27
CA SER A 102 -10.06 14.02 25.86
C SER A 102 -9.08 14.43 26.96
N LYS A 103 -8.76 13.51 27.89
CA LYS A 103 -7.84 13.78 29.00
C LYS A 103 -6.40 14.01 28.54
N MET A 104 -5.92 13.26 27.56
CA MET A 104 -4.54 13.36 27.08
C MET A 104 -4.32 14.53 26.13
N ASN A 105 -5.31 14.85 25.30
CA ASN A 105 -5.17 15.83 24.23
C ASN A 105 -5.66 17.23 24.63
N GLN A 106 -6.15 17.43 25.87
CA GLN A 106 -6.76 18.68 26.34
C GLN A 106 -5.92 19.93 26.05
N ASN A 107 -4.60 19.83 26.18
CA ASN A 107 -3.64 20.91 25.94
C ASN A 107 -2.69 20.60 24.77
N ALA A 108 -3.07 19.68 23.89
CA ALA A 108 -2.25 19.30 22.75
C ALA A 108 -2.19 20.44 21.74
N ASN A 109 -0.99 20.70 21.22
CA ASN A 109 -0.82 21.61 20.11
C ASN A 109 -1.15 20.86 18.81
N PRO A 110 -2.10 21.34 17.99
CA PRO A 110 -2.52 20.64 16.76
C PRO A 110 -1.41 20.53 15.70
N LYS A 111 -0.30 21.28 15.84
CA LYS A 111 0.88 21.17 14.96
C LYS A 111 1.81 20.00 15.29
N PHE A 112 1.54 19.27 16.37
CA PHE A 112 2.31 18.11 16.78
C PHE A 112 1.39 16.90 16.87
N ILE A 113 2.01 15.73 16.85
CA ILE A 113 1.29 14.48 17.08
C ILE A 113 0.67 14.49 18.48
N LEU A 114 -0.56 13.99 18.56
CA LEU A 114 -1.34 14.04 19.77
C LEU A 114 -0.69 13.17 20.85
N PRO A 115 -0.67 13.60 22.14
CA PRO A 115 -0.10 12.81 23.23
C PRO A 115 -0.66 11.38 23.30
N TYR A 116 -1.95 11.20 23.01
CA TYR A 116 -2.57 9.88 22.88
C TYR A 116 -1.92 9.01 21.78
N GLN A 117 -1.70 9.57 20.59
CA GLN A 117 -1.08 8.88 19.45
C GLN A 117 0.38 8.52 19.75
N ARG A 118 1.12 9.41 20.42
CA ARG A 118 2.50 9.11 20.86
C ARG A 118 2.54 7.96 21.86
N LEU A 119 1.65 7.95 22.86
CA LEU A 119 1.55 6.84 23.81
C LEU A 119 1.19 5.53 23.11
N LEU A 120 0.26 5.57 22.16
CA LEU A 120 -0.11 4.43 21.33
C LEU A 120 1.12 3.86 20.60
N LYS A 121 1.91 4.72 19.96
CA LYS A 121 3.16 4.36 19.28
C LYS A 121 4.16 3.72 20.23
N ASP A 122 4.42 4.36 21.37
CA ASP A 122 5.40 3.89 22.36
C ASP A 122 5.05 2.50 22.88
N LEU A 123 3.77 2.26 23.21
CA LEU A 123 3.29 0.95 23.63
C LEU A 123 3.35 -0.08 22.50
N SER A 124 2.95 0.30 21.29
CA SER A 124 2.92 -0.60 20.14
C SER A 124 4.33 -1.02 19.72
N LYS A 125 5.33 -0.13 19.79
CA LYS A 125 6.74 -0.49 19.55
C LYS A 125 7.23 -1.63 20.43
N THR A 126 6.72 -1.74 21.67
CA THR A 126 7.16 -2.80 22.60
C THR A 126 6.79 -4.22 22.14
N ILE A 127 5.78 -4.38 21.29
CA ILE A 127 5.33 -5.70 20.81
C ILE A 127 6.37 -6.37 19.90
N HIS A 128 7.41 -5.65 19.47
CA HIS A 128 8.49 -6.18 18.65
C HIS A 128 9.68 -6.71 19.49
N ILE A 129 9.64 -6.54 20.82
CA ILE A 129 10.65 -7.07 21.73
C ILE A 129 10.37 -8.56 21.98
N GLU A 130 11.30 -9.44 21.63
CA GLU A 130 11.15 -10.90 21.80
C GLU A 130 11.14 -11.32 23.28
N ASN A 131 12.07 -10.79 24.08
CA ASN A 131 12.16 -11.14 25.49
C ASN A 131 10.94 -10.60 26.26
N ARG A 132 10.11 -11.52 26.75
CA ARG A 132 8.87 -11.18 27.48
C ARG A 132 9.13 -10.35 28.73
N ARG A 133 10.22 -10.61 29.47
CA ARG A 133 10.54 -9.87 30.69
C ARG A 133 10.88 -8.41 30.38
N ASP A 134 11.72 -8.19 29.38
CA ASP A 134 12.14 -6.86 28.96
C ASP A 134 10.96 -6.07 28.38
N ARG A 135 10.13 -6.74 27.56
CA ARG A 135 8.89 -6.19 27.02
C ARG A 135 7.95 -5.73 28.15
N LEU A 136 7.64 -6.60 29.12
CA LEU A 136 6.76 -6.25 30.23
C LEU A 136 7.31 -5.12 31.11
N ASN A 137 8.61 -5.12 31.38
CA ASN A 137 9.25 -4.06 32.17
C ASN A 137 9.13 -2.70 31.47
N LEU A 138 9.37 -2.66 30.15
CA LEU A 138 9.25 -1.43 29.36
C LEU A 138 7.79 -0.95 29.29
N GLN A 139 6.84 -1.86 29.05
CA GLN A 139 5.42 -1.53 29.01
C GLN A 139 4.94 -0.93 30.33
N LYS A 140 5.30 -1.53 31.47
CA LYS A 140 4.98 -0.98 32.80
C LYS A 140 5.61 0.39 33.00
N SER A 141 6.88 0.56 32.63
CA SER A 141 7.55 1.87 32.71
C SER A 141 6.85 2.94 31.87
N ILE A 142 6.34 2.61 30.68
CA ILE A 142 5.58 3.54 29.84
C ILE A 142 4.25 3.94 30.53
N LEU A 143 3.51 2.96 31.06
CA LEU A 143 2.23 3.19 31.75
C LEU A 143 2.41 4.01 33.04
N GLU A 144 3.42 3.70 33.83
CA GLU A 144 3.80 4.44 35.05
C GLU A 144 4.17 5.89 34.76
N ARG A 145 4.82 6.17 33.62
CA ARG A 145 5.10 7.54 33.17
C ARG A 145 3.84 8.29 32.76
N ALA A 146 2.87 7.60 32.15
CA ALA A 146 1.62 8.22 31.73
C ALA A 146 0.75 8.65 32.92
N LYS A 147 0.76 7.92 34.05
CA LYS A 147 0.01 8.24 35.30
C LYS A 147 -1.49 8.53 35.11
N ILE A 148 -2.10 7.91 34.11
CA ILE A 148 -3.51 8.17 33.72
C ILE A 148 -4.42 6.97 33.99
N PHE A 149 -3.86 5.76 33.99
CA PHE A 149 -4.60 4.50 34.00
C PHE A 149 -4.83 4.00 35.43
N SER A 150 -5.97 3.34 35.66
CA SER A 150 -6.17 2.56 36.89
C SER A 150 -5.43 1.23 36.80
N ALA A 151 -5.19 0.56 37.94
CA ALA A 151 -4.56 -0.76 37.95
C ALA A 151 -5.32 -1.79 37.07
N ASN A 152 -6.64 -1.67 36.97
CA ASN A 152 -7.45 -2.52 36.10
C ASN A 152 -7.20 -2.20 34.61
N ASP A 153 -7.11 -0.92 34.26
CA ASP A 153 -6.80 -0.49 32.89
C ASP A 153 -5.39 -0.94 32.49
N GLU A 154 -4.41 -0.79 33.36
CA GLU A 154 -3.03 -1.25 33.11
C GLU A 154 -2.97 -2.74 32.85
N ASN A 155 -3.63 -3.56 33.68
CA ASN A 155 -3.69 -5.01 33.46
C ASN A 155 -4.33 -5.36 32.12
N LYS A 156 -5.39 -4.64 31.72
CA LYS A 156 -6.05 -4.83 30.43
C LYS A 156 -5.14 -4.44 29.27
N ILE A 157 -4.45 -3.31 29.35
CA ILE A 157 -3.50 -2.87 28.33
C ILE A 157 -2.37 -3.88 28.16
N LEU A 158 -1.79 -4.38 29.27
CA LEU A 158 -0.75 -5.39 29.23
C LEU A 158 -1.24 -6.70 28.59
N SER A 159 -2.48 -7.11 28.88
CA SER A 159 -3.10 -8.28 28.24
C SER A 159 -3.28 -8.07 26.73
N ASN A 160 -3.81 -6.92 26.32
CA ASN A 160 -4.00 -6.57 24.91
C ASN A 160 -2.65 -6.54 24.16
N LEU A 161 -1.60 -5.97 24.77
CA LEU A 161 -0.27 -5.91 24.18
C LEU A 161 0.38 -7.30 24.01
N GLU A 162 0.13 -8.23 24.93
CA GLU A 162 0.59 -9.61 24.79
C GLU A 162 -0.15 -10.33 23.66
N GLU A 163 -1.46 -10.10 23.53
CA GLU A 163 -2.24 -10.60 22.39
C GLU A 163 -1.72 -10.02 21.06
N MET A 164 -1.49 -8.72 21.00
CA MET A 164 -0.90 -8.05 19.83
C MET A 164 0.46 -8.66 19.46
N HIS A 165 1.36 -8.87 20.43
CA HIS A 165 2.65 -9.53 20.20
C HIS A 165 2.48 -10.92 19.57
N SER A 166 1.50 -11.70 20.03
CA SER A 166 1.23 -13.04 19.50
C SER A 166 0.77 -13.04 18.03
N LYS A 167 0.13 -11.95 17.57
CA LYS A 167 -0.40 -11.80 16.21
C LYS A 167 0.58 -11.19 15.21
N ARG A 168 1.78 -10.78 15.65
CA ARG A 168 2.78 -10.12 14.79
C ARG A 168 3.11 -10.90 13.52
N LYS A 169 3.35 -12.22 13.65
CA LYS A 169 3.64 -13.10 12.49
C LYS A 169 2.47 -13.21 11.52
N LEU A 170 1.24 -13.16 12.02
CA LEU A 170 0.03 -13.17 11.20
C LEU A 170 -0.08 -11.87 10.39
N LEU A 171 0.17 -10.71 11.01
CA LEU A 171 0.17 -9.43 10.31
C LEU A 171 1.20 -9.42 9.16
N LEU A 172 2.45 -9.82 9.45
CA LEU A 172 3.52 -9.94 8.44
C LEU A 172 3.09 -10.81 7.25
N PHE A 173 2.59 -12.01 7.55
CA PHE A 173 2.12 -12.94 6.52
C PHE A 173 1.01 -12.33 5.65
N ILE A 174 0.00 -11.70 6.27
CA ILE A 174 -1.11 -11.05 5.54
C ILE A 174 -0.57 -9.94 4.64
N SER A 175 0.33 -9.10 5.15
CA SER A 175 0.89 -7.99 4.39
C SER A 175 1.72 -8.44 3.19
N HIS A 176 2.56 -9.46 3.34
CA HIS A 176 3.29 -10.06 2.22
C HIS A 176 2.34 -10.77 1.24
N LEU A 177 1.33 -11.48 1.74
CA LEU A 177 0.33 -12.13 0.89
C LEU A 177 -0.39 -11.12 0.00
N ILE A 178 -0.79 -9.98 0.55
CA ILE A 178 -1.40 -8.89 -0.21
C ILE A 178 -0.44 -8.39 -1.31
N ASN A 179 0.84 -8.18 -0.99
CA ASN A 179 1.83 -7.74 -1.98
C ASN A 179 2.00 -8.76 -3.12
N VAL A 180 2.14 -10.05 -2.80
CA VAL A 180 2.27 -11.12 -3.80
C VAL A 180 1.01 -11.23 -4.67
N LEU A 181 -0.17 -11.11 -4.09
CA LEU A 181 -1.45 -11.13 -4.83
C LEU A 181 -1.60 -9.90 -5.74
N LEU A 182 -1.29 -8.70 -5.23
CA LEU A 182 -1.33 -7.47 -6.01
C LEU A 182 -0.32 -7.52 -7.17
N TYR A 183 0.90 -7.97 -6.91
CA TYR A 183 1.93 -8.08 -7.95
C TYR A 183 1.54 -9.11 -9.02
N SER A 184 1.02 -10.27 -8.60
CA SER A 184 0.50 -11.29 -9.53
C SER A 184 -0.64 -10.76 -10.40
N LEU A 185 -1.51 -9.93 -9.83
CA LEU A 185 -2.55 -9.24 -10.60
C LEU A 185 -1.92 -8.22 -11.57
N THR A 186 -0.95 -7.42 -11.13
CA THR A 186 -0.22 -6.45 -11.98
C THR A 186 0.39 -7.11 -13.21
N VAL A 187 1.06 -8.25 -13.04
CA VAL A 187 1.66 -9.01 -14.15
C VAL A 187 0.58 -9.49 -15.14
N VAL A 188 -0.58 -9.94 -14.65
CA VAL A 188 -1.71 -10.33 -15.52
C VAL A 188 -2.28 -9.14 -16.29
N ILE A 189 -2.48 -8.01 -15.64
CA ILE A 189 -3.00 -6.78 -16.27
C ILE A 189 -1.99 -6.24 -17.29
N LEU A 190 -0.69 -6.28 -16.99
CA LEU A 190 0.38 -5.95 -17.92
C LEU A 190 0.29 -6.83 -19.17
N PHE A 191 0.19 -8.15 -19.00
CA PHE A 191 0.07 -9.07 -20.12
C PHE A 191 -1.17 -8.77 -20.99
N GLN A 192 -2.31 -8.48 -20.37
CA GLN A 192 -3.52 -8.07 -21.10
C GLN A 192 -3.31 -6.81 -21.93
N LEU A 193 -2.61 -5.81 -21.37
CA LEU A 193 -2.32 -4.57 -22.08
C LEU A 193 -1.36 -4.82 -23.26
N LEU A 194 -0.29 -5.59 -23.02
CA LEU A 194 0.68 -5.94 -24.06
C LEU A 194 0.04 -6.75 -25.21
N GLU A 195 -0.95 -7.60 -24.93
CA GLU A 195 -1.69 -8.30 -25.98
C GLU A 195 -2.52 -7.37 -26.88
N ILE A 196 -2.91 -6.21 -26.37
CA ILE A 196 -3.64 -5.20 -27.13
C ILE A 196 -2.65 -4.35 -27.93
N LEU A 197 -1.60 -3.85 -27.27
CA LEU A 197 -0.60 -2.98 -27.89
C LEU A 197 0.20 -3.73 -28.98
N LEU A 198 0.74 -4.90 -28.64
CA LEU A 198 1.58 -5.70 -29.54
C LEU A 198 0.76 -6.74 -30.32
N SER A 199 -0.49 -6.39 -30.67
CA SER A 199 -1.40 -7.31 -31.36
C SER A 199 -0.88 -7.84 -32.69
N LYS A 200 0.01 -7.10 -33.37
CA LYS A 200 0.70 -7.50 -34.61
C LYS A 200 1.75 -8.60 -34.42
N PHE A 201 2.23 -8.81 -33.19
CA PHE A 201 3.30 -9.77 -32.85
C PHE A 201 2.76 -11.00 -32.12
N LYS A 202 1.50 -11.37 -32.41
CA LYS A 202 0.90 -12.59 -31.87
C LYS A 202 1.35 -13.81 -32.66
N SER A 203 1.50 -14.92 -31.94
CA SER A 203 1.76 -16.25 -32.50
C SER A 203 0.55 -17.15 -32.24
N ASP A 204 0.35 -18.18 -33.06
CA ASP A 204 -0.68 -19.21 -32.86
C ASP A 204 -0.55 -19.86 -31.48
N LYS A 205 0.69 -20.02 -31.01
CA LYS A 205 1.02 -20.49 -29.67
C LYS A 205 1.19 -19.30 -28.74
N TRP A 206 0.26 -19.13 -27.80
CA TRP A 206 0.24 -18.01 -26.86
C TRP A 206 1.55 -17.85 -26.05
N TYR A 207 2.21 -18.97 -25.71
CA TYR A 207 3.46 -18.97 -24.95
C TYR A 207 4.69 -18.53 -25.76
N LEU A 208 4.60 -18.49 -27.09
CA LEU A 208 5.64 -17.93 -27.97
C LEU A 208 5.33 -16.49 -28.40
N SER A 209 4.22 -15.92 -27.93
CA SER A 209 3.86 -14.55 -28.31
C SER A 209 4.76 -13.54 -27.59
N ILE A 210 5.16 -12.48 -28.30
CA ILE A 210 5.98 -11.39 -27.73
C ILE A 210 5.35 -10.79 -26.46
N PRO A 211 4.02 -10.52 -26.38
CA PRO A 211 3.39 -10.07 -25.14
C PRO A 211 3.64 -10.99 -23.95
N PHE A 212 3.60 -12.30 -24.16
CA PHE A 212 3.77 -13.27 -23.09
C PHE A 212 5.22 -13.34 -22.62
N ILE A 213 6.16 -13.41 -23.57
CA ILE A 213 7.59 -13.42 -23.27
C ILE A 213 8.01 -12.14 -22.54
N ALA A 214 7.53 -10.97 -22.99
CA ALA A 214 7.78 -9.70 -22.32
C ALA A 214 7.21 -9.67 -20.88
N SER A 215 6.04 -10.27 -20.66
CA SER A 215 5.44 -10.38 -19.32
C SER A 215 6.23 -11.33 -18.41
N LEU A 216 6.80 -12.41 -18.96
CA LEU A 216 7.70 -13.31 -18.21
C LEU A 216 9.02 -12.62 -17.85
N PHE A 217 9.59 -11.82 -18.76
CA PHE A 217 10.78 -11.02 -18.45
C PHE A 217 10.51 -10.00 -17.35
N PHE A 218 9.38 -9.28 -17.43
CA PHE A 218 8.96 -8.38 -16.37
C PHE A 218 8.79 -9.13 -15.05
N LEU A 219 8.08 -10.28 -15.06
CA LEU A 219 7.85 -11.09 -13.86
C LEU A 219 9.16 -11.52 -13.16
N ALA A 220 10.12 -12.01 -13.94
CA ALA A 220 11.35 -12.61 -13.44
C ALA A 220 12.48 -11.59 -13.22
N HIS A 221 12.26 -10.30 -13.52
CA HIS A 221 13.32 -9.32 -13.43
C HIS A 221 13.72 -9.07 -11.96
N PRO A 222 15.01 -9.22 -11.58
CA PRO A 222 15.45 -9.14 -10.18
C PRO A 222 15.11 -7.83 -9.48
N ILE A 223 14.98 -6.73 -10.21
CA ILE A 223 14.57 -5.41 -9.67
C ILE A 223 13.23 -5.47 -8.91
N HIS A 224 12.34 -6.41 -9.26
CA HIS A 224 11.03 -6.54 -8.60
C HIS A 224 11.09 -7.35 -7.31
N SER A 225 12.19 -8.06 -7.05
CA SER A 225 12.34 -8.82 -5.80
C SER A 225 12.29 -7.90 -4.57
N GLU A 226 12.92 -6.74 -4.64
CA GLU A 226 12.86 -5.73 -3.59
C GLU A 226 11.44 -5.20 -3.39
N VAL A 227 10.76 -4.86 -4.50
CA VAL A 227 9.41 -4.28 -4.48
C VAL A 227 8.37 -5.26 -3.92
N VAL A 228 8.51 -6.55 -4.19
CA VAL A 228 7.56 -7.58 -3.72
C VAL A 228 7.89 -8.06 -2.31
N ALA A 229 9.18 -8.17 -1.97
CA ALA A 229 9.61 -8.64 -0.65
C ALA A 229 9.45 -7.58 0.44
N ASN A 230 9.60 -6.29 0.12
CA ASN A 230 9.42 -5.18 1.06
C ASN A 230 7.93 -4.83 1.15
N ILE A 231 7.33 -4.82 2.36
CA ILE A 231 5.89 -4.54 2.52
C ILE A 231 5.57 -3.13 2.02
N LYS A 232 6.43 -2.15 2.31
CA LYS A 232 6.38 -0.76 1.89
C LYS A 232 6.43 -0.62 0.37
N GLY A 233 6.95 -1.61 -0.36
CA GLY A 233 6.94 -1.67 -1.83
C GLY A 233 5.53 -1.74 -2.45
N ARG A 234 4.50 -1.95 -1.62
CA ARG A 234 3.10 -1.95 -2.04
C ARG A 234 2.68 -0.69 -2.78
N ASP A 235 3.24 0.47 -2.41
CA ASP A 235 2.97 1.75 -3.08
C ASP A 235 3.31 1.70 -4.58
N GLU A 236 4.42 1.08 -4.94
CA GLU A 236 4.83 0.87 -6.34
C GLU A 236 3.93 -0.12 -7.08
N ILE A 237 3.59 -1.23 -6.43
CA ILE A 237 2.74 -2.28 -7.02
C ILE A 237 1.35 -1.71 -7.34
N MET A 238 0.72 -1.02 -6.37
CA MET A 238 -0.60 -0.42 -6.55
C MET A 238 -0.57 0.73 -7.57
N SER A 239 0.48 1.54 -7.55
CA SER A 239 0.65 2.63 -8.53
C SER A 239 0.72 2.09 -9.97
N LEU A 240 1.57 1.09 -10.21
CA LEU A 240 1.67 0.46 -11.52
C LEU A 240 0.37 -0.25 -11.92
N LEU A 241 -0.25 -1.00 -10.99
CA LEU A 241 -1.52 -1.69 -11.23
C LEU A 241 -2.60 -0.71 -11.70
N GLY A 242 -2.80 0.39 -10.96
CA GLY A 242 -3.76 1.44 -11.30
C GLY A 242 -3.47 2.06 -12.66
N ALA A 243 -2.20 2.39 -12.94
CA ALA A 243 -1.80 2.96 -14.23
C ALA A 243 -2.07 2.01 -15.41
N LEU A 244 -1.80 0.72 -15.26
CA LEU A 244 -2.08 -0.28 -16.29
C LEU A 244 -3.58 -0.52 -16.48
N ILE A 245 -4.37 -0.53 -15.40
CA ILE A 245 -5.84 -0.60 -15.47
C ILE A 245 -6.39 0.61 -16.21
N THR A 246 -5.92 1.82 -15.89
CA THR A 246 -6.27 3.06 -16.60
C THR A 246 -5.98 2.93 -18.09
N ALA A 247 -4.80 2.46 -18.47
CA ALA A 247 -4.43 2.25 -19.87
C ALA A 247 -5.40 1.29 -20.58
N LEU A 248 -5.75 0.16 -19.94
CA LEU A 248 -6.72 -0.80 -20.48
C LEU A 248 -8.10 -0.18 -20.69
N ILE A 249 -8.58 0.61 -19.74
CA ILE A 249 -9.89 1.27 -19.82
C ILE A 249 -9.89 2.33 -20.91
N ILE A 250 -8.82 3.12 -21.05
CA ILE A 250 -8.69 4.11 -22.13
C ILE A 250 -8.74 3.43 -23.50
N VAL A 251 -8.04 2.30 -23.69
CA VAL A 251 -8.13 1.58 -24.96
C VAL A 251 -9.56 1.05 -25.22
N LYS A 252 -10.30 0.63 -24.19
CA LYS A 252 -11.72 0.28 -24.32
C LYS A 252 -12.59 1.48 -24.65
N TYR A 253 -12.30 2.65 -24.06
CA TYR A 253 -13.00 3.89 -24.35
C TYR A 253 -12.83 4.28 -25.81
N ILE A 254 -11.60 4.28 -26.33
CA ILE A 254 -11.32 4.64 -27.73
C ILE A 254 -12.10 3.76 -28.72
N LYS A 255 -12.31 2.48 -28.39
CA LYS A 255 -13.05 1.55 -29.26
C LYS A 255 -14.57 1.65 -29.16
N SER A 256 -15.09 2.08 -28.01
CA SER A 256 -16.53 2.02 -27.72
C SER A 256 -17.19 3.39 -27.54
N SER A 257 -16.39 4.45 -27.39
CA SER A 257 -16.77 5.85 -27.16
C SER A 257 -17.73 6.06 -25.97
N LYS A 258 -17.79 5.13 -25.01
CA LYS A 258 -18.72 5.20 -23.87
C LYS A 258 -18.15 6.09 -22.77
N PHE A 259 -18.79 7.23 -22.51
CA PHE A 259 -18.31 8.25 -21.56
C PHE A 259 -18.02 7.72 -20.14
N TYR A 260 -18.81 6.76 -19.62
CA TYR A 260 -18.57 6.20 -18.29
C TYR A 260 -17.17 5.56 -18.15
N LEU A 261 -16.54 5.11 -19.24
CA LEU A 261 -15.19 4.56 -19.20
C LEU A 261 -14.15 5.64 -18.86
N LEU A 262 -14.38 6.91 -19.21
CA LEU A 262 -13.52 8.02 -18.79
C LEU A 262 -13.62 8.26 -17.28
N ILE A 263 -14.83 8.18 -16.73
CA ILE A 263 -15.05 8.31 -15.29
C ILE A 263 -14.32 7.17 -14.56
N ILE A 264 -14.47 5.92 -15.01
CA ILE A 264 -13.79 4.78 -14.40
C ILE A 264 -12.27 4.91 -14.55
N SER A 265 -11.75 5.34 -15.70
CA SER A 265 -10.30 5.54 -15.88
C SER A 265 -9.76 6.66 -15.00
N PHE A 266 -10.53 7.72 -14.78
CA PHE A 266 -10.16 8.80 -13.86
C PHE A 266 -9.97 8.27 -12.45
N PHE A 267 -10.92 7.51 -11.91
CA PHE A 267 -10.79 6.92 -10.57
C PHE A 267 -9.69 5.85 -10.49
N ALA A 268 -9.50 5.04 -11.54
CA ALA A 268 -8.38 4.10 -11.60
C ALA A 268 -7.01 4.82 -11.62
N PHE A 269 -6.93 5.98 -12.26
CA PHE A 269 -5.72 6.80 -12.27
C PHE A 269 -5.51 7.53 -10.94
N LEU A 270 -6.58 7.99 -10.30
CA LEU A 270 -6.52 8.56 -8.96
C LEU A 270 -6.00 7.55 -7.94
N PHE A 271 -6.45 6.28 -8.04
CA PHE A 271 -5.90 5.17 -7.26
C PHE A 271 -4.38 5.01 -7.47
N ALA A 272 -3.90 5.13 -8.72
CA ALA A 272 -2.47 5.06 -9.03
C ALA A 272 -1.68 6.22 -8.41
N LEU A 273 -2.20 7.44 -8.54
CA LEU A 273 -1.61 8.68 -7.99
C LEU A 273 -1.55 8.68 -6.46
N PHE A 274 -2.64 8.27 -5.80
CA PHE A 274 -2.71 8.17 -4.34
C PHE A 274 -1.89 7.03 -3.77
N SER A 275 -1.50 6.06 -4.61
CA SER A 275 -0.51 5.06 -4.24
C SER A 275 0.90 5.64 -4.32
N LYS A 276 1.24 6.30 -5.43
CA LYS A 276 2.55 6.94 -5.64
C LYS A 276 2.49 8.02 -6.71
N GLU A 277 3.13 9.14 -6.44
CA GLU A 277 3.21 10.32 -7.30
C GLU A 277 3.81 10.04 -8.69
N VAL A 278 4.68 9.02 -8.79
CA VAL A 278 5.32 8.56 -10.04
C VAL A 278 4.29 8.14 -11.11
N ALA A 279 3.06 7.79 -10.71
CA ALA A 279 1.97 7.48 -11.64
C ALA A 279 1.72 8.60 -12.66
N ILE A 280 2.04 9.87 -12.37
CA ILE A 280 1.86 10.97 -13.32
C ILE A 280 2.61 10.75 -14.64
N THR A 281 3.77 10.08 -14.59
CA THR A 281 4.57 9.74 -15.79
C THR A 281 3.81 8.83 -16.75
N PHE A 282 2.85 8.04 -16.24
CA PHE A 282 2.06 7.15 -17.08
C PHE A 282 1.06 7.89 -17.98
N LEU A 283 0.73 9.16 -17.73
CA LEU A 283 -0.07 9.94 -18.68
C LEU A 283 0.63 10.01 -20.04
N VAL A 284 1.93 10.32 -20.04
CA VAL A 284 2.73 10.39 -21.27
C VAL A 284 2.93 9.00 -21.86
N ILE A 285 3.33 8.02 -21.03
CA ILE A 285 3.60 6.65 -21.50
C ILE A 285 2.37 6.02 -22.13
N VAL A 286 1.19 6.14 -21.50
CA VAL A 286 -0.06 5.56 -22.00
C VAL A 286 -0.47 6.23 -23.32
N THR A 287 -0.40 7.55 -23.38
CA THR A 287 -0.78 8.32 -24.58
C THR A 287 0.11 7.97 -25.77
N LEU A 288 1.44 7.93 -25.58
CA LEU A 288 2.38 7.50 -26.61
C LEU A 288 2.19 6.04 -27.01
N SER A 289 1.98 5.15 -26.03
CA SER A 289 1.75 3.72 -26.30
C SER A 289 0.52 3.53 -27.19
N ILE A 290 -0.57 4.24 -26.91
CA ILE A 290 -1.79 4.17 -27.72
C ILE A 290 -1.53 4.75 -29.12
N TYR A 291 -0.86 5.90 -29.22
CA TYR A 291 -0.58 6.55 -30.50
C TYR A 291 0.20 5.65 -31.49
N PHE A 292 1.24 4.97 -31.00
CA PHE A 292 2.12 4.13 -31.82
C PHE A 292 1.55 2.73 -32.06
N PHE A 293 0.96 2.10 -31.05
CA PHE A 293 0.64 0.67 -31.10
C PHE A 293 -0.83 0.34 -31.34
N VAL A 294 -1.76 1.27 -31.07
CA VAL A 294 -3.19 1.02 -31.29
C VAL A 294 -3.60 1.56 -32.66
N ALA A 295 -4.24 0.71 -33.46
CA ALA A 295 -4.84 1.11 -34.72
C ALA A 295 -6.09 1.96 -34.44
N VAL A 296 -5.96 3.28 -34.60
CA VAL A 296 -7.01 4.28 -34.45
C VAL A 296 -7.06 5.17 -35.69
N ASP A 297 -8.22 5.76 -35.97
CA ASP A 297 -8.39 6.69 -37.08
C ASP A 297 -7.57 7.97 -36.90
N LYS A 298 -7.30 8.70 -38.01
CA LYS A 298 -6.45 9.90 -37.99
C LYS A 298 -6.98 10.97 -37.03
N LYS A 299 -8.31 11.16 -36.93
CA LYS A 299 -8.90 12.18 -36.06
C LYS A 299 -8.63 11.85 -34.59
N THR A 300 -8.83 10.60 -34.19
CA THR A 300 -8.49 10.12 -32.84
C THR A 300 -6.99 10.26 -32.54
N LYS A 301 -6.09 10.01 -33.50
CA LYS A 301 -4.65 10.25 -33.31
C LYS A 301 -4.30 11.71 -33.03
N TYR A 302 -4.94 12.65 -33.73
CA TYR A 302 -4.73 14.07 -33.48
C TYR A 302 -5.22 14.49 -32.10
N ILE A 303 -6.38 13.97 -31.66
CA ILE A 303 -6.90 14.22 -30.31
C ILE A 303 -5.91 13.71 -29.26
N ILE A 304 -5.40 12.49 -29.41
CA ILE A 304 -4.41 11.89 -28.49
C ILE A 304 -3.13 12.73 -28.40
N ILE A 305 -2.60 13.22 -29.54
CA ILE A 305 -1.44 14.11 -29.53
C ILE A 305 -1.76 15.45 -28.86
N SER A 306 -2.94 16.02 -29.07
CA SER A 306 -3.31 17.31 -28.47
C SER A 306 -3.48 17.27 -26.94
N MET A 307 -3.46 16.08 -26.34
CA MET A 307 -3.54 15.87 -24.89
C MET A 307 -2.16 15.71 -24.22
N LEU A 308 -1.07 15.66 -25.01
CA LEU A 308 0.34 15.68 -24.54
C LEU A 308 0.83 17.12 -24.39
#